data_AF-F6XSX0-F1
#
_entry.id   AF-F6XSX0-F1
#
_cell.length_a   1.000
_cell.length_b   1.000
_cell.length_c   1.000
_cell.angle_alpha   90.00
_cell.angle_beta   90.00
_cell.angle_gamma   90.00
#
_symmetry.space_group_name_H-M   'P 1'
#
loop_
_entity.id
_entity.type
_entity.pdbx_description
1 polymer ?
#
loop_
_entity_poly.entity_id
_entity_poly.type
_entity_poly.pdbx_seq_one_letter_code
_entity_poly.pdbx_strand_id
1 'polypeptide(L)'
;MQEFNNSINEKALGKMYNYYKRFRAFHLDRSKLPRDTEARAVLVDRLSRPLNALDEIMTLLESNVKPRHGKPHLATSGAGVLTLVAEFCNRLGGCHVIMCNNGVHRSTMACCLEQSLILARCHGLPPRQLNSAAFQFSHMGARTYCGIKNPETRDKTVKSAPRLFRPTTLETVSTP
;
A
#
# COMPACT_ATOMS: atom_id res chain seq x y z
N MET A 1 -7.64 21.82 -8.18
CA MET A 1 -6.54 20.99 -7.63
C MET A 1 -6.97 19.54 -7.40
N GLN A 2 -8.07 19.28 -6.69
CA GLN A 2 -8.55 17.91 -6.45
C GLN A 2 -8.89 17.15 -7.74
N GLU A 3 -9.57 17.79 -8.69
CA GLU A 3 -9.92 17.18 -9.99
C GLU A 3 -8.68 16.83 -10.83
N PHE A 4 -7.65 17.68 -10.78
CA PHE A 4 -6.38 17.42 -11.46
C PHE A 4 -5.66 16.20 -10.87
N ASN A 5 -5.60 16.11 -9.54
CA ASN A 5 -5.06 14.94 -8.84
C ASN A 5 -5.85 13.66 -9.16
N ASN A 6 -7.19 13.75 -9.21
CA ASN A 6 -8.04 12.63 -9.60
C ASN A 6 -7.79 12.19 -11.05
N SER A 7 -7.61 13.14 -11.98
CA SER A 7 -7.28 12.84 -13.38
C SER A 7 -5.92 12.14 -13.52
N ILE A 8 -4.92 12.57 -12.75
CA ILE A 8 -3.62 11.88 -12.68
C ILE A 8 -3.79 10.45 -12.16
N ASN A 9 -4.52 10.28 -11.06
CA ASN A 9 -4.76 8.98 -10.45
C ASN A 9 -5.50 8.04 -11.40
N GLU A 10 -6.48 8.53 -12.16
CA GLU A 10 -7.20 7.76 -13.16
C GLU A 10 -6.29 7.27 -14.30
N LYS A 11 -5.44 8.16 -14.83
CA LYS A 11 -4.46 7.79 -15.86
C LYS A 11 -3.44 6.78 -15.34
N ALA A 12 -2.98 6.95 -14.10
CA ALA A 12 -2.04 6.03 -13.45
C ALA A 12 -2.68 4.64 -13.23
N LEU A 13 -3.93 4.61 -12.78
CA LEU A 13 -4.71 3.38 -12.59
C LEU A 13 -4.84 2.60 -13.91
N GLY A 14 -5.13 3.26 -15.02
CA GLY A 14 -5.19 2.61 -16.33
C GLY A 14 -3.84 1.97 -16.75
N LYS A 15 -2.72 2.64 -16.47
CA LYS A 15 -1.38 2.08 -16.72
C LYS A 15 -1.10 0.86 -15.85
N MET A 16 -1.43 0.95 -14.55
CA MET A 16 -1.25 -0.13 -13.59
C MET A 16 -2.10 -1.35 -13.95
N TYR A 17 -3.36 -1.15 -14.34
CA TYR A 17 -4.24 -2.20 -14.84
C TYR A 17 -3.67 -2.90 -16.09
N ASN A 18 -3.19 -2.11 -17.07
CA ASN A 18 -2.59 -2.65 -18.28
C ASN A 18 -1.33 -3.48 -18.01
N TYR A 19 -0.48 -3.01 -17.09
CA TYR A 19 0.69 -3.77 -16.65
C TYR A 19 0.27 -5.08 -15.97
N TYR A 20 -0.67 -5.01 -15.03
CA TYR A 20 -1.19 -6.18 -14.32
C TYR A 20 -1.80 -7.23 -15.25
N LYS A 21 -2.56 -6.80 -16.26
CA LYS A 21 -3.12 -7.71 -17.29
C LYS A 21 -2.02 -8.49 -18.02
N ARG A 22 -0.91 -7.82 -18.37
CA ARG A 22 0.25 -8.46 -19.00
C ARG A 22 0.98 -9.40 -18.03
N PHE A 23 1.13 -8.99 -16.77
CA PHE A 23 1.72 -9.82 -15.71
C PHE A 23 0.92 -11.12 -15.50
N ARG A 24 -0.42 -11.01 -15.38
CA ARG A 24 -1.31 -12.17 -15.25
C ARG A 24 -1.23 -13.08 -16.47
N ALA A 25 -1.27 -12.51 -17.68
CA ALA A 25 -1.13 -13.28 -18.92
C ALA A 25 0.23 -14.01 -19.00
N PHE A 26 1.31 -13.39 -18.55
CA PHE A 26 2.64 -13.99 -18.52
C PHE A 26 2.70 -15.22 -17.62
N HIS A 27 2.11 -15.15 -16.41
CA HIS A 27 2.13 -16.26 -15.45
C HIS A 27 1.16 -17.40 -15.79
N LEU A 28 0.09 -17.11 -16.54
CA LEU A 28 -0.92 -18.09 -16.96
C LEU A 28 -0.74 -18.56 -18.40
N ASP A 29 0.36 -18.17 -19.06
CA ASP A 29 0.69 -18.58 -20.41
C ASP A 29 0.89 -20.09 -20.48
N ARG A 30 -0.05 -20.78 -21.15
CA ARG A 30 -0.04 -22.25 -21.28
C ARG A 30 1.24 -22.79 -21.90
N SER A 31 1.92 -22.02 -22.74
CA SER A 31 3.19 -22.43 -23.35
C SER A 31 4.34 -22.51 -22.34
N LYS A 32 4.23 -21.83 -21.20
CA LYS A 32 5.24 -21.76 -20.13
C LYS A 32 4.92 -22.66 -18.93
N LEU A 33 3.70 -23.18 -18.86
CA LEU A 33 3.30 -24.11 -17.81
C LEU A 33 3.86 -25.52 -18.07
N PRO A 34 4.07 -26.32 -17.02
CA PRO A 34 4.43 -27.72 -17.17
C PRO A 34 3.47 -28.44 -18.13
N ARG A 35 4.02 -29.33 -18.97
CA ARG A 35 3.22 -30.17 -19.86
C ARG A 35 2.52 -31.29 -19.10
N ASP A 36 3.11 -31.71 -17.98
CA ASP A 36 2.50 -32.64 -17.05
C ASP A 36 1.25 -32.02 -16.39
N THR A 37 0.16 -32.78 -16.36
CA THR A 37 -1.15 -32.27 -15.94
C THR A 37 -1.20 -31.99 -14.44
N GLU A 38 -0.56 -32.84 -13.63
CA GLU A 38 -0.54 -32.71 -12.18
C GLU A 38 0.34 -31.54 -11.74
N ALA A 39 1.58 -31.46 -12.26
CA ALA A 39 2.48 -30.33 -12.02
C ALA A 39 1.86 -29.00 -12.46
N ARG A 40 1.13 -29.00 -13.58
CA ARG A 40 0.39 -27.81 -14.04
C ARG A 40 -0.72 -27.41 -13.08
N ALA A 41 -1.51 -28.37 -12.60
CA ALA A 41 -2.60 -28.10 -11.65
C ALA A 41 -2.05 -27.50 -10.35
N VAL A 42 -0.97 -28.06 -9.80
CA VAL A 42 -0.30 -27.54 -8.59
C VAL A 42 0.23 -26.12 -8.81
N LEU A 43 0.84 -25.83 -9.95
CA LEU A 43 1.34 -24.48 -10.24
C LEU A 43 0.20 -23.46 -10.37
N VAL A 44 -0.89 -23.83 -11.05
CA VAL A 44 -2.07 -22.97 -11.21
C VAL A 44 -2.71 -22.69 -9.85
N ASP A 45 -2.83 -23.70 -8.99
CA ASP A 45 -3.36 -23.54 -7.63
C ASP A 45 -2.52 -22.55 -6.80
N ARG A 46 -1.19 -22.72 -6.82
CA ARG A 46 -0.26 -21.80 -6.15
C ARG A 46 -0.36 -20.36 -6.65
N LEU A 47 -0.63 -20.17 -7.94
CA LEU A 47 -0.76 -18.84 -8.55
C LEU A 47 -2.17 -18.24 -8.39
N SER A 48 -3.20 -19.07 -8.23
CA SER A 48 -4.60 -18.63 -8.13
C SER A 48 -4.80 -17.65 -6.98
N ARG A 49 -4.36 -18.01 -5.76
CA ARG A 49 -4.56 -17.17 -4.57
C ARG A 49 -3.84 -15.80 -4.65
N PRO A 50 -2.55 -15.71 -5.02
CA PRO A 50 -1.89 -14.41 -5.20
C PRO A 50 -2.51 -13.54 -6.29
N LEU A 51 -2.91 -14.12 -7.42
CA LEU A 51 -3.52 -13.38 -8.54
C LEU A 51 -4.91 -12.87 -8.17
N ASN A 52 -5.75 -13.70 -7.53
CA ASN A 52 -7.08 -13.26 -7.10
C ASN A 52 -7.00 -12.12 -6.07
N ALA A 53 -6.01 -12.14 -5.17
CA ALA A 53 -5.80 -11.03 -4.25
C ALA A 53 -5.41 -9.72 -4.98
N LEU A 54 -4.62 -9.81 -6.06
CA LEU A 54 -4.32 -8.64 -6.90
C LEU A 54 -5.57 -8.13 -7.64
N ASP A 55 -6.46 -9.02 -8.10
CA ASP A 55 -7.75 -8.66 -8.70
C ASP A 55 -8.64 -7.89 -7.69
N GLU A 56 -8.71 -8.36 -6.45
CA GLU A 56 -9.48 -7.69 -5.39
C GLU A 56 -8.90 -6.31 -5.07
N ILE A 57 -7.58 -6.19 -4.93
CA ILE A 57 -6.91 -4.90 -4.66
C ILE A 57 -7.10 -3.93 -5.83
N MET A 58 -7.01 -4.40 -7.09
CA MET A 58 -7.29 -3.57 -8.26
C MET A 58 -8.73 -3.05 -8.24
N THR A 59 -9.70 -3.91 -7.91
CA THR A 59 -11.12 -3.52 -7.78
C THR A 59 -11.30 -2.45 -6.68
N LEU A 60 -10.63 -2.61 -5.54
CA LEU A 60 -10.64 -1.62 -4.47
C LEU A 60 -10.01 -0.30 -4.92
N LEU A 61 -8.88 -0.34 -5.64
CA LEU A 61 -8.22 0.85 -6.19
C LEU A 61 -9.13 1.58 -7.18
N GLU A 62 -9.78 0.84 -8.09
CA GLU A 62 -10.78 1.39 -9.01
C GLU A 62 -11.90 2.10 -8.27
N SER A 63 -12.47 1.49 -7.23
CA SER A 63 -13.55 2.11 -6.44
C SER A 63 -13.13 3.39 -5.70
N ASN A 64 -11.85 3.51 -5.33
CA ASN A 64 -11.32 4.68 -4.62
C ASN A 64 -10.94 5.83 -5.56
N VAL A 65 -10.54 5.52 -6.80
CA VAL A 65 -10.20 6.51 -7.82
C VAL A 65 -11.42 6.96 -8.62
N LYS A 66 -12.35 6.03 -8.91
CA LYS A 66 -13.59 6.24 -9.66
C LYS A 66 -14.80 5.93 -8.77
N PRO A 67 -15.12 6.79 -7.79
CA PRO A 67 -16.27 6.55 -6.92
C PRO A 67 -17.56 6.52 -7.75
N ARG A 68 -18.32 5.44 -7.62
CA ARG A 68 -19.65 5.33 -8.23
C ARG A 68 -20.63 6.18 -7.42
N HIS A 69 -21.46 6.98 -8.08
CA HIS A 69 -22.52 7.75 -7.40
C HIS A 69 -23.35 6.84 -6.47
N GLY A 70 -23.47 7.21 -5.20
CA GLY A 70 -24.28 6.51 -4.21
C GLY A 70 -23.61 5.36 -3.43
N LYS A 71 -22.32 5.03 -3.66
CA LYS A 71 -21.57 4.12 -2.78
C LYS A 71 -20.66 4.92 -1.83
N PRO A 72 -20.67 4.64 -0.50
CA PRO A 72 -19.78 5.32 0.42
C PRO A 72 -18.32 5.04 0.03
N HIS A 73 -17.51 6.10 -0.02
CA HIS A 73 -16.07 5.96 -0.19
C HIS A 73 -15.52 5.03 0.90
N LEU A 74 -14.93 3.89 0.53
CA LEU A 74 -14.25 3.03 1.50
C LEU A 74 -13.08 3.77 2.17
N ALA A 75 -12.50 4.78 1.50
CA ALA A 75 -11.58 5.74 2.08
C ALA A 75 -12.09 7.19 1.86
N THR A 76 -12.84 7.71 2.82
CA THR A 76 -13.35 9.10 2.87
C THR A 76 -12.23 10.16 2.83
N SER A 77 -10.96 9.77 2.92
CA SER A 77 -9.80 10.67 2.99
C SER A 77 -8.83 10.59 1.80
N GLY A 78 -9.08 9.76 0.78
CA GLY A 78 -8.13 9.55 -0.34
C GLY A 78 -6.81 8.86 0.05
N ALA A 79 -6.42 8.89 1.33
CA ALA A 79 -5.22 8.24 1.86
C ALA A 79 -5.25 6.71 1.77
N GLY A 80 -6.44 6.10 1.64
CA GLY A 80 -6.57 4.65 1.42
C GLY A 80 -5.95 4.19 0.10
N VAL A 81 -5.86 5.06 -0.91
CA VAL A 81 -5.16 4.77 -2.16
C VAL A 81 -3.68 4.47 -1.90
N LEU A 82 -3.04 5.18 -0.96
CA LEU A 82 -1.62 4.99 -0.65
C LEU A 82 -1.33 3.58 -0.12
N THR A 83 -2.15 3.08 0.81
CA THR A 83 -1.99 1.72 1.36
C THR A 83 -2.32 0.65 0.33
N LEU A 84 -3.33 0.87 -0.51
CA LEU A 84 -3.72 -0.09 -1.54
C LEU A 84 -2.67 -0.18 -2.66
N VAL A 85 -2.10 0.94 -3.11
CA VAL A 85 -1.01 0.96 -4.10
C VAL A 85 0.25 0.30 -3.54
N ALA A 86 0.62 0.60 -2.30
CA ALA A 86 1.76 -0.04 -1.64
C ALA A 86 1.59 -1.57 -1.58
N GLU A 87 0.42 -2.03 -1.13
CA GLU A 87 0.08 -3.45 -1.07
C GLU A 87 0.11 -4.11 -2.46
N PHE A 88 -0.46 -3.44 -3.46
CA PHE A 88 -0.47 -3.90 -4.85
C PHE A 88 0.94 -4.04 -5.43
N CYS A 89 1.75 -2.98 -5.33
CA CYS A 89 3.13 -2.95 -5.80
C CYS A 89 3.97 -4.03 -5.12
N ASN A 90 3.82 -4.22 -3.81
CA ASN A 90 4.56 -5.25 -3.11
C ASN A 90 4.16 -6.66 -3.56
N ARG A 91 2.86 -6.95 -3.77
CA ARG A 91 2.43 -8.28 -4.25
C ARG A 91 2.89 -8.57 -5.67
N LEU A 92 2.97 -7.53 -6.49
CA LEU A 92 3.44 -7.62 -7.86
C LEU A 92 4.98 -7.76 -7.96
N GLY A 93 5.71 -7.53 -6.87
CA GLY A 93 7.17 -7.49 -6.88
C GLY A 93 7.72 -6.22 -7.58
N GLY A 94 6.94 -5.14 -7.59
CA GLY A 94 7.31 -3.88 -8.22
C GLY A 94 8.09 -2.95 -7.29
N CYS A 95 8.81 -1.99 -7.87
CA CYS A 95 9.41 -0.90 -7.11
C CYS A 95 8.34 0.15 -6.77
N HIS A 96 8.20 0.47 -5.48
CA HIS A 96 7.27 1.48 -4.99
C HIS A 96 8.06 2.67 -4.42
N VAL A 97 7.86 3.86 -5.00
CA VAL A 97 8.52 5.10 -4.58
C VAL A 97 7.51 6.01 -3.92
N ILE A 98 7.73 6.32 -2.64
CA ILE A 98 6.89 7.24 -1.87
C ILE A 98 7.55 8.62 -1.83
N MET A 99 6.80 9.62 -2.29
CA MET A 99 7.25 11.00 -2.35
C MET A 99 6.24 11.97 -1.73
N CYS A 100 6.75 13.03 -1.13
CA CYS A 100 6.00 14.21 -0.71
C CYS A 100 6.89 15.45 -0.87
N ASN A 101 6.35 16.65 -0.67
CA ASN A 101 7.05 17.91 -0.97
C ASN A 101 8.45 18.02 -0.34
N ASN A 102 8.60 17.59 0.93
CA ASN A 102 9.86 17.68 1.66
C ASN A 102 10.54 16.31 1.87
N GLY A 103 9.88 15.20 1.52
CA GLY A 103 10.38 13.85 1.78
C GLY A 103 10.54 13.46 3.25
N VAL A 104 10.12 14.30 4.20
CA VAL A 104 10.30 14.06 5.65
C VAL A 104 9.03 13.47 6.24
N HIS A 105 8.05 14.29 6.64
CA HIS A 105 6.96 13.85 7.53
C HIS A 105 5.97 12.89 6.88
N ARG A 106 5.30 13.30 5.81
CA ARG A 106 4.30 12.46 5.11
C ARG A 106 4.91 11.20 4.50
N SER A 107 6.09 11.32 3.88
CA SER A 107 6.83 10.15 3.39
C SER A 107 7.20 9.23 4.55
N THR A 108 7.63 9.77 5.70
CA THR A 108 7.92 9.01 6.93
C THR A 108 6.72 8.18 7.39
N MET A 109 5.56 8.80 7.51
CA MET A 109 4.34 8.08 7.91
C MET A 109 3.96 6.98 6.91
N ALA A 110 3.97 7.30 5.61
CA ALA A 110 3.54 6.37 4.57
C ALA A 110 4.45 5.13 4.48
N CYS A 111 5.79 5.27 4.39
CA CYS A 111 6.62 4.06 4.35
C CYS A 111 6.68 3.33 5.70
N CYS A 112 6.57 4.00 6.85
CA CYS A 112 6.53 3.28 8.14
C CYS A 112 5.27 2.42 8.26
N LEU A 113 4.12 2.93 7.81
CA LEU A 113 2.89 2.17 7.73
C LEU A 113 3.03 1.00 6.73
N GLU A 114 3.57 1.24 5.54
CA GLU A 114 3.84 0.19 4.55
C GLU A 114 4.74 -0.92 5.12
N GLN A 115 5.84 -0.58 5.79
CA GLN A 115 6.72 -1.57 6.41
C GLN A 115 5.98 -2.39 7.49
N SER A 116 5.13 -1.74 8.31
CA SER A 116 4.33 -2.46 9.31
C SER A 116 3.30 -3.42 8.69
N LEU A 117 2.70 -3.03 7.56
CA LEU A 117 1.77 -3.86 6.80
C LEU A 117 2.48 -5.08 6.18
N ILE A 118 3.67 -4.88 5.62
CA ILE A 118 4.51 -5.96 5.08
C ILE A 118 4.87 -6.94 6.19
N LEU A 119 5.30 -6.45 7.37
CA LEU A 119 5.58 -7.33 8.51
C LEU A 119 4.35 -8.13 8.94
N ALA A 120 3.19 -7.50 9.03
CA ALA A 120 1.96 -8.18 9.43
C ALA A 120 1.55 -9.26 8.43
N ARG A 121 1.67 -8.98 7.14
CA ARG A 121 1.23 -9.87 6.07
C ARG A 121 2.23 -10.98 5.74
N CYS A 122 3.53 -10.67 5.75
CA CYS A 122 4.58 -11.57 5.26
C CYS A 122 5.43 -12.19 6.37
N HIS A 123 5.50 -11.58 7.55
CA HIS A 123 6.44 -11.96 8.60
C HIS A 123 5.75 -12.24 9.95
N GLY A 124 4.43 -12.31 9.99
CA GLY A 124 3.67 -12.75 11.16
C GLY A 124 3.58 -11.73 12.30
N LEU A 125 3.80 -10.44 12.04
CA LEU A 125 3.51 -9.40 13.04
C LEU A 125 2.01 -9.43 13.38
N PRO A 126 1.62 -9.60 14.66
CA PRO A 126 0.21 -9.62 15.05
C PRO A 126 -0.48 -8.30 14.62
N PRO A 127 -1.68 -8.34 14.01
CA PRO A 127 -2.36 -7.14 13.53
C PRO A 127 -2.56 -6.04 14.59
N ARG A 128 -2.74 -6.44 15.86
CA ARG A 128 -2.82 -5.52 17.01
C ARG A 128 -1.55 -4.68 17.24
N GLN A 129 -0.40 -5.13 16.74
CA GLN A 129 0.89 -4.45 16.86
C GLN A 129 1.23 -3.57 15.65
N LEU A 130 0.39 -3.50 14.61
CA LEU A 130 0.66 -2.76 13.37
C LEU A 130 1.01 -1.29 13.65
N ASN A 131 0.16 -0.58 14.41
CA ASN A 131 0.38 0.81 14.75
C ASN A 131 1.62 1.01 15.63
N SER A 132 1.91 0.06 16.52
CA SER A 132 3.10 0.09 17.37
C SER A 132 4.37 -0.06 16.53
N ALA A 133 4.41 -1.01 15.59
CA ALA A 133 5.54 -1.17 14.67
C ALA A 133 5.76 0.07 13.80
N ALA A 134 4.69 0.63 13.22
CA ALA A 134 4.78 1.87 12.44
C ALA A 134 5.29 3.06 13.27
N PHE A 135 4.88 3.14 14.54
CA PHE A 135 5.39 4.14 15.48
C PHE A 135 6.90 3.94 15.75
N GLN A 136 7.33 2.72 16.03
CA GLN A 136 8.74 2.41 16.28
C GLN A 136 9.61 2.76 15.06
N PHE A 137 9.16 2.45 13.84
CA PHE A 137 9.89 2.82 12.62
C PHE A 137 10.02 4.33 12.44
N SER A 138 9.03 5.12 12.87
CA SER A 138 9.07 6.58 12.71
C SER A 138 9.87 7.29 13.81
N HIS A 139 9.93 6.75 15.04
CA HIS A 139 10.55 7.41 16.20
C HIS A 139 11.90 6.82 16.63
N MET A 140 12.14 5.55 16.34
CA MET A 140 13.39 4.85 16.68
C MET A 140 14.07 4.24 15.45
N GLY A 141 13.41 4.25 14.29
CA GLY A 141 13.95 3.71 13.05
C GLY A 141 14.87 4.68 12.31
N ALA A 142 15.46 4.21 11.21
CA ALA A 142 16.43 4.94 10.40
C ALA A 142 15.94 6.29 9.85
N ARG A 143 14.62 6.50 9.77
CA ARG A 143 14.03 7.72 9.20
C ARG A 143 13.95 8.89 10.17
N THR A 144 14.25 8.67 11.45
CA THR A 144 14.55 9.74 12.41
C THR A 144 15.65 10.66 11.90
N TYR A 145 16.64 10.09 11.22
CA TYR A 145 17.75 10.82 10.63
C TYR A 145 17.32 11.81 9.54
N CYS A 146 16.24 11.50 8.79
CA CYS A 146 15.65 12.43 7.84
C CYS A 146 15.09 13.68 8.54
N GLY A 147 14.49 13.52 9.73
CA GLY A 147 14.04 14.65 10.54
C GLY A 147 15.20 15.47 11.10
N ILE A 148 16.22 14.80 11.64
CA ILE A 148 17.42 15.45 12.21
C ILE A 148 18.15 16.29 11.17
N LYS A 149 18.31 15.77 9.93
CA LYS A 149 18.97 16.49 8.83
C LYS A 149 18.17 17.67 8.29
N ASN A 150 16.87 17.74 8.58
CA ASN A 150 15.96 18.74 8.01
C ASN A 150 15.13 19.41 9.12
N PRO A 151 15.78 20.05 10.13
CA PRO A 151 15.11 20.50 11.36
C PRO A 151 14.10 21.63 11.13
N GLU A 152 14.29 22.43 10.08
CA GLU A 152 13.40 23.55 9.72
C GLU A 152 12.10 23.07 9.04
N THR A 153 12.06 21.80 8.62
CA THR A 153 10.92 21.25 7.90
C THR A 153 9.75 21.03 8.85
N ARG A 154 8.76 21.92 8.80
CA ARG A 154 7.48 21.78 9.52
C ARG A 154 6.39 21.30 8.56
N ASP A 155 5.69 20.22 8.92
CA ASP A 155 4.52 19.76 8.17
C ASP A 155 3.28 19.73 9.07
N LYS A 156 2.35 20.66 8.83
CA LYS A 156 1.08 20.74 9.57
C LYS A 156 0.08 19.65 9.15
N THR A 157 0.29 18.98 8.01
CA THR A 157 -0.65 17.98 7.46
C THR A 157 -0.72 16.68 8.25
N VAL A 158 0.25 16.43 9.14
CA VAL A 158 0.27 15.26 10.04
C VAL A 158 -0.92 15.28 11.00
N LYS A 159 -1.36 16.47 11.44
CA LYS A 159 -2.43 16.62 12.45
C LYS A 159 -3.82 16.27 11.90
N SER A 160 -4.08 16.53 10.62
CA SER A 160 -5.35 16.23 9.95
C SER A 160 -5.37 14.87 9.25
N ALA A 161 -4.27 14.10 9.32
CA ALA A 161 -4.18 12.79 8.69
C ALA A 161 -5.20 11.80 9.29
N PRO A 162 -5.62 10.77 8.54
CA PRO A 162 -6.42 9.68 9.10
C PRO A 162 -5.71 8.97 10.25
N ARG A 163 -6.49 8.35 11.16
CA ARG A 163 -5.95 7.66 12.35
C ARG A 163 -4.84 6.66 12.00
N LEU A 164 -4.99 5.92 10.90
CA LEU A 164 -4.01 4.94 10.44
C LEU A 164 -2.65 5.55 10.09
N PHE A 165 -2.63 6.80 9.63
CA PHE A 165 -1.40 7.50 9.30
C PHE A 165 -0.88 8.32 10.48
N ARG A 166 -1.69 8.62 11.49
CA ARG A 166 -1.25 9.40 12.66
C ARG A 166 -0.25 8.61 13.51
N PRO A 167 0.84 9.25 13.97
CA PRO A 167 1.70 8.62 14.97
C PRO A 167 0.89 8.39 16.25
N THR A 168 0.84 7.16 16.72
CA THR A 168 0.17 6.82 17.99
C THR A 168 1.11 7.16 19.13
N THR A 169 0.73 8.00 20.08
CA THR A 169 1.51 8.19 21.31
C THR A 169 1.52 6.89 22.10
N LEU A 170 2.68 6.48 22.63
CA LEU A 170 2.87 5.21 23.36
C LEU A 170 1.94 5.05 24.58
N GLU A 171 1.35 6.13 25.08
CA GLU A 171 0.43 6.14 26.23
C GLU A 171 -0.85 5.32 26.03
N THR A 172 -1.22 4.96 24.79
CA THR A 172 -2.42 4.13 24.53
C THR A 172 -2.14 2.63 24.44
N VAL A 173 -0.90 2.18 24.67
CA VAL A 173 -0.52 0.75 24.61
C VAL A 173 -0.35 0.15 26.02
N SER A 174 -0.42 0.96 27.07
CA SER A 174 -0.16 0.56 28.46
C SER A 174 -1.42 0.34 29.32
N THR A 175 -2.60 0.13 28.72
CA THR A 175 -3.78 -0.30 29.50
C THR A 175 -4.16 -1.72 29.10
N PRO A 176 -4.18 -2.68 30.06
CA PRO A 176 -4.62 -4.05 29.84
C PRO A 176 -6.10 -4.14 29.43
#